data_AF-F4PJ69-F1
#
_entry.id   AF-F4PJ69-F1
#
_cell.length_a   1.000
_cell.length_b   1.000
_cell.length_c   1.000
_cell.angle_alpha   90.00
_cell.angle_beta   90.00
_cell.angle_gamma   90.00
#
_symmetry.space_group_name_H-M   'P 1'
#
loop_
_entity.id
_entity.type
_entity.pdbx_description
1 polymer ?
#
loop_
_entity_poly.entity_id
_entity_poly.type
_entity_poly.pdbx_seq_one_letter_code
_entity_poly.pdbx_strand_id
1 'polypeptide(L)' 'MSESQLKKVLKENEVLKAQLERSLTILKVSEACATLQDYCTKTPDPFIPGWQGENEWTKPLKGGSCSVL' A
#
# COMPACT_ATOMS: atom_id res chain seq x y z
N MET A 1 -10.16 40.58 17.72
CA MET A 1 -10.96 39.34 17.83
C MET A 1 -11.65 38.98 16.51
N SER A 2 -12.28 39.93 15.80
CA SER A 2 -12.96 39.65 14.51
C SER A 2 -12.00 39.28 13.36
N GLU A 3 -10.86 39.97 13.23
CA GLU A 3 -9.90 39.70 12.14
C GLU A 3 -9.21 38.34 12.24
N SER A 4 -8.94 37.85 13.46
CA SER A 4 -8.32 36.55 13.66
C SER A 4 -9.28 35.41 13.32
N GLN A 5 -10.56 35.56 13.64
CA GLN A 5 -11.61 34.64 13.23
C GLN A 5 -11.79 34.65 11.70
N LEU A 6 -11.78 35.83 11.08
CA LEU A 6 -11.86 35.96 9.62
C LEU A 6 -10.69 35.25 8.92
N LYS A 7 -9.45 35.47 9.38
CA LYS A 7 -8.26 34.78 8.84
C LYS A 7 -8.35 33.27 8.96
N LYS A 8 -8.90 32.76 10.07
CA LYS A 8 -9.11 31.32 10.28
C LYS A 8 -10.11 30.75 9.26
N VAL A 9 -11.25 31.43 9.08
CA VAL A 9 -12.28 31.00 8.12
C VAL A 9 -11.75 31.00 6.69
N LEU A 10 -11.01 32.03 6.29
CA LEU A 10 -10.42 32.10 4.95
C LEU A 10 -9.41 30.96 4.72
N LYS A 11 -8.57 30.66 5.72
CA LYS A 11 -7.65 29.52 5.64
C LYS A 11 -8.37 28.19 5.52
N GLU A 12 -9.42 27.97 6.30
CA GLU A 12 -10.24 26.75 6.20
C GLU A 12 -10.93 26.65 4.82
N ASN A 13 -11.40 27.77 4.27
CA ASN A 13 -11.99 27.81 2.94
C ASN A 13 -11.00 27.39 1.85
N GLU A 14 -9.75 27.87 1.91
CA GLU A 14 -8.69 27.46 0.99
C GLU A 14 -8.36 25.97 1.12
N VAL A 15 -8.27 25.46 2.35
CA VAL A 15 -8.03 24.03 2.60
C VAL A 15 -9.16 23.17 2.02
N LEU A 16 -10.42 23.56 2.24
CA LEU A 16 -11.58 22.83 1.72
C LEU A 16 -11.63 22.86 0.19
N LYS A 17 -11.31 24.00 -0.43
CA LYS A 17 -11.18 24.09 -1.90
C LYS A 17 -10.11 23.14 -2.43
N ALA A 18 -8.94 23.11 -1.81
CA ALA A 18 -7.86 22.20 -2.21
C ALA A 18 -8.20 20.71 -1.96
N GLN A 19 -9.03 20.40 -0.97
CA GLN A 19 -9.54 19.05 -0.75
C GLN A 19 -10.59 18.65 -1.79
N LEU A 20 -11.47 19.57 -2.17
CA LEU A 20 -12.47 19.33 -3.22
C LEU A 20 -11.80 19.04 -4.57
N GLU A 21 -10.83 19.86 -4.98
CA GLU A 21 -10.09 19.66 -6.23
C GLU A 21 -9.40 18.29 -6.26
N ARG A 22 -8.77 17.86 -5.16
CA ARG A 22 -8.22 16.50 -5.05
C ARG A 22 -9.29 15.42 -5.18
N SER A 23 -10.44 15.64 -4.56
CA SER A 23 -11.53 14.66 -4.53
C SER A 23 -12.13 14.38 -5.91
N LEU A 24 -12.10 15.36 -6.81
CA LEU A 24 -12.56 15.19 -8.20
C LEU A 24 -11.73 14.17 -9.01
N THR A 25 -10.49 13.90 -8.57
CA THR A 25 -9.58 12.95 -9.23
C THR A 25 -9.56 11.57 -8.58
N ILE A 26 -10.35 11.35 -7.52
CA ILE A 26 -10.37 10.08 -6.79
C ILE A 26 -11.13 9.03 -7.60
N LEU A 27 -10.51 7.86 -7.77
CA LEU A 27 -11.12 6.68 -8.40
C LEU A 27 -12.34 6.20 -7.62
N LYS A 28 -13.29 5.57 -8.31
CA LYS A 28 -14.39 4.91 -7.61
C LYS A 28 -13.85 3.81 -6.71
N VAL A 29 -14.46 3.64 -5.54
CA VAL A 29 -14.05 2.59 -4.58
C VAL A 29 -14.08 1.21 -5.24
N SER A 30 -15.06 0.92 -6.09
CA SER A 30 -15.12 -0.34 -6.85
C SER A 30 -13.91 -0.54 -7.78
N GLU A 31 -13.45 0.50 -8.46
CA GLU A 31 -12.29 0.45 -9.36
C GLU A 31 -10.98 0.26 -8.58
N ALA A 32 -10.86 0.95 -7.44
CA ALA A 32 -9.72 0.79 -6.53
C ALA A 32 -9.66 -0.63 -5.94
N CYS A 33 -10.81 -1.17 -5.50
CA CYS A 33 -10.91 -2.54 -4.99
C CYS A 33 -10.60 -3.58 -6.08
N ALA A 34 -11.08 -3.37 -7.31
CA ALA A 34 -10.75 -4.25 -8.43
C ALA A 34 -9.24 -4.27 -8.70
N THR A 35 -8.60 -3.10 -8.69
CA THR A 35 -7.14 -2.99 -8.88
C THR A 35 -6.36 -3.71 -7.78
N LEU A 36 -6.80 -3.58 -6.52
CA LEU A 36 -6.18 -4.28 -5.38
C LEU A 36 -6.36 -5.80 -5.47
N GLN A 37 -7.55 -6.27 -5.83
CA GLN A 37 -7.83 -7.69 -6.00
C GLN A 37 -6.96 -8.29 -7.12
N ASP A 38 -6.84 -7.58 -8.23
CA ASP A 38 -5.97 -7.96 -9.33
C ASP A 38 -4.50 -8.08 -8.89
N TYR A 39 -4.03 -7.14 -8.08
CA TYR A 39 -2.67 -7.19 -7.55
C TYR A 39 -2.45 -8.41 -6.66
N CYS A 40 -3.34 -8.65 -5.69
CA CYS A 40 -3.25 -9.78 -4.77
C CYS A 40 -3.33 -11.14 -5.46
N THR A 41 -4.08 -11.25 -6.56
CA THR A 41 -4.22 -12.51 -7.30
C THR A 41 -3.04 -12.79 -8.23
N LYS A 42 -2.43 -11.76 -8.81
CA LYS A 42 -1.32 -11.90 -9.76
C LYS A 42 0.05 -11.95 -9.09
N THR A 43 0.18 -11.41 -7.88
CA THR A 43 1.45 -11.36 -7.16
C THR A 43 1.64 -12.66 -6.37
N PRO A 44 2.69 -13.45 -6.65
CA PRO A 44 2.99 -14.65 -5.87
C PRO A 44 3.38 -14.26 -4.44
N ASP A 45 2.70 -14.82 -3.45
CA ASP A 45 3.00 -14.60 -2.04
C ASP A 45 3.40 -15.94 -1.38
N PRO A 46 4.67 -16.06 -0.93
CA PRO A 46 5.18 -17.25 -0.25
C PRO A 46 4.53 -17.59 1.09
N PHE A 47 3.76 -16.67 1.68
CA PHE A 47 3.14 -16.85 2.99
C PHE A 47 1.68 -17.31 2.93
N ILE A 48 1.10 -17.41 1.72
CA ILE A 48 -0.27 -17.92 1.56
C ILE A 48 -0.29 -19.44 1.79
N PRO A 49 -1.26 -19.98 2.54
CA PRO A 49 -1.46 -21.42 2.65
C PRO A 49 -1.58 -22.07 1.26
N GLY A 50 -0.68 -23.01 0.95
CA GLY A 50 -0.66 -23.73 -0.33
C GLY A 50 0.28 -23.15 -1.39
N TRP A 51 1.13 -22.18 -1.06
CA TRP A 51 2.22 -21.78 -1.95
C TRP A 51 3.14 -22.95 -2.28
N GLN A 52 3.39 -23.19 -3.56
CA GLN A 52 4.16 -24.34 -4.07
C GLN A 52 5.59 -23.98 -4.52
N GLY A 53 6.04 -22.75 -4.28
CA GLY A 53 7.40 -22.35 -4.64
C GLY A 53 8.45 -22.97 -3.71
N GLU A 54 9.72 -22.89 -4.13
CA GLU A 54 10.83 -23.38 -3.31
C GLU A 54 11.22 -22.36 -2.24
N ASN A 55 11.32 -22.81 -0.99
CA ASN A 55 11.86 -22.00 0.09
C ASN A 55 13.40 -22.03 0.04
N GLU A 56 14.02 -20.92 -0.40
CA GLU A 56 15.47 -20.76 -0.47
C GLU A 56 16.19 -21.01 0.87
N TRP A 57 15.54 -20.73 2.01
CA TRP A 57 16.11 -20.96 3.34
C TRP A 57 16.17 -22.45 3.72
N THR A 58 15.47 -23.32 3.00
CA THR A 58 15.55 -24.78 3.17
C THR A 58 16.53 -25.44 2.22
N LYS A 59 17.08 -24.70 1.24
CA LYS A 59 18.02 -25.27 0.29
C LYS A 59 19.33 -25.62 1.00
N PRO A 60 19.85 -26.84 0.82
CA PRO A 60 21.16 -27.18 1.37
C PRO A 60 22.19 -26.25 0.74
N LEU A 61 23.07 -25.69 1.58
CA LEU A 61 24.19 -24.86 1.14
C LEU A 61 24.97 -25.62 0.06
N LYS A 62 24.90 -25.16 -1.20
CA LYS A 62 25.74 -25.65 -2.28
C LYS A 62 27.20 -25.32 -1.93
N GLY A 63 27.89 -26.28 -1.29
CA GLY A 63 29.30 -26.17 -0.89
C GLY A 63 29.63 -26.61 0.54
N GLY A 64 28.68 -27.07 1.34
CA GLY A 64 28.91 -27.45 2.75
C GLY A 64 29.47 -28.85 2.99
N SER A 65 30.55 -29.25 2.32
CA SER A 65 31.37 -30.40 2.75
C SER A 65 32.31 -29.95 3.88
N CYS A 66 31.76 -29.68 5.06
CA CYS A 66 32.51 -29.66 6.31
C CYS A 66 31.62 -30.27 7.39
N SER A 67 31.81 -31.57 7.62
CA SER A 67 31.33 -32.23 8.82
C SER A 67 32.08 -31.64 10.02
N VAL A 68 31.40 -30.89 10.88
CA VAL A 68 31.93 -30.58 12.20
C VAL A 68 31.65 -31.81 13.07
N LEU A 69 32.72 -32.55 13.35
CA LEU A 69 32.78 -33.58 14.39
C LEU A 69 32.61 -32.95 15.78
#